data_AF-A0A6B9S2Z6-F1
#
_entry.id   AF-A0A6B9S2Z6-F1
#
_cell.length_a   1.000
_cell.length_b   1.000
_cell.length_c   1.000
_cell.angle_alpha   90.00
_cell.angle_beta   90.00
_cell.angle_gamma   90.00
#
_symmetry.space_group_name_H-M   'P 1'
#
loop_
_entity.id
_entity.type
_entity.pdbx_description
1 polymer ?
#
loop_
_entity_poly.entity_id
_entity_poly.type
_entity_poly.pdbx_seq_one_letter_code
_entity_poly.pdbx_strand_id
1 'polypeptide(L)' 'LSKNFLSFLGYLSSVQSNSLVVRSQMLENSYLIDKDNTMKKLDTIVPILPLIRLLAKTKFCNAVGHPISKAIRTH' A
#
# COMPACT_ATOMS: atom_id res chain seq x y z
N LEU A 1 -46.06 -9.24 23.91
CA LEU A 1 -45.24 -8.84 22.74
C LEU A 1 -44.11 -7.91 23.20
N SER A 2 -42.99 -8.42 23.76
CA SER A 2 -41.89 -7.53 24.21
C SER A 2 -40.57 -8.19 24.66
N LYS A 3 -40.27 -9.46 24.36
CA LYS A 3 -39.02 -10.10 24.83
C LYS A 3 -37.92 -10.31 23.79
N ASN A 4 -38.24 -10.13 22.50
CA ASN A 4 -37.31 -10.47 21.41
C ASN A 4 -36.53 -9.27 20.84
N PHE A 5 -36.97 -8.02 21.07
CA PHE A 5 -36.30 -6.82 20.55
C PHE A 5 -35.00 -6.48 21.28
N LEU A 6 -34.90 -6.77 22.58
CA LEU A 6 -33.73 -6.44 23.41
C LEU A 6 -32.52 -7.33 23.12
N SER A 7 -32.72 -8.61 22.82
CA SER A 7 -31.62 -9.54 22.47
C SER A 7 -30.96 -9.19 21.13
N PHE A 8 -31.74 -8.67 20.17
CA PHE A 8 -31.23 -8.31 18.84
C PHE A 8 -30.40 -7.02 18.86
N LEU A 9 -30.74 -6.04 19.71
CA LEU A 9 -29.99 -4.78 19.83
C LEU A 9 -28.59 -4.97 20.45
N GLY A 10 -28.46 -5.87 21.44
CA GLY A 10 -27.17 -6.18 22.07
C GLY A 10 -26.20 -6.88 21.11
N TYR A 11 -26.70 -7.82 20.31
CA TYR A 11 -25.90 -8.48 19.27
C TYR A 11 -25.45 -7.49 18.18
N LEU A 12 -26.36 -6.65 17.66
CA LEU A 12 -26.03 -5.62 16.67
C LEU A 12 -24.98 -4.61 17.18
N SER A 13 -25.10 -4.16 18.43
CA SER A 13 -24.13 -3.23 19.03
C SER A 13 -22.74 -3.84 19.19
N SER A 14 -22.64 -5.12 19.56
CA SER A 14 -21.36 -5.83 19.66
C SER A 14 -20.73 -6.10 18.29
N VAL A 15 -21.52 -6.48 17.28
CA VAL A 15 -21.04 -6.72 15.92
C VAL A 15 -20.59 -5.41 15.27
N GLN A 16 -21.32 -4.31 15.47
CA GLN A 16 -20.94 -3.00 14.97
C GLN A 16 -19.72 -2.43 15.71
N SER A 17 -19.65 -2.54 17.03
CA SER A 17 -18.51 -2.04 17.82
C SER A 17 -17.23 -2.82 17.51
N ASN A 18 -17.29 -4.16 17.42
CA ASN A 18 -16.15 -4.97 16.99
C ASN A 18 -15.80 -4.71 15.52
N SER A 19 -16.78 -4.49 14.64
CA SER A 19 -16.51 -4.10 13.25
C SER A 19 -15.82 -2.74 13.16
N LEU A 20 -16.19 -1.76 14.00
CA LEU A 20 -15.54 -0.45 14.05
C LEU A 20 -14.13 -0.53 14.62
N VAL A 21 -13.90 -1.31 15.68
CA VAL A 21 -12.56 -1.53 16.25
C VAL A 21 -11.67 -2.35 15.30
N VAL A 22 -12.21 -3.38 14.64
CA VAL A 22 -11.49 -4.13 13.60
C VAL A 22 -11.20 -3.23 12.41
N ARG A 23 -12.13 -2.38 11.99
CA ARG A 23 -11.92 -1.42 10.89
C ARG A 23 -10.89 -0.35 11.25
N SER A 24 -10.90 0.19 12.46
CA SER A 24 -9.88 1.14 12.91
C SER A 24 -8.52 0.46 13.03
N GLN A 25 -8.45 -0.76 13.57
CA GLN A 25 -7.22 -1.55 13.62
C GLN A 25 -6.70 -1.90 12.23
N MET A 26 -7.58 -2.26 11.28
CA MET A 26 -7.20 -2.52 9.90
C MET A 26 -6.73 -1.25 9.19
N LEU A 27 -7.39 -0.12 9.44
CA LEU A 27 -6.96 1.18 8.91
C LEU A 27 -5.61 1.60 9.49
N GLU A 28 -5.41 1.49 10.80
CA GLU A 28 -4.13 1.75 11.46
C GLU A 28 -3.02 0.82 10.95
N ASN A 29 -3.29 -0.49 10.85
CA ASN A 29 -2.33 -1.45 10.30
C ASN A 29 -2.01 -1.14 8.82
N SER A 30 -3.01 -0.80 8.00
CA SER A 30 -2.78 -0.40 6.61
C SER A 30 -1.99 0.89 6.49
N TYR A 31 -2.22 1.87 7.37
CA TYR A 31 -1.52 3.13 7.41
C TYR A 31 -0.07 2.96 7.88
N LEU A 32 0.19 2.14 8.88
CA LEU A 32 1.54 1.82 9.34
C LEU A 32 2.33 1.03 8.27
N ILE A 33 1.69 0.09 7.59
CA ILE A 33 2.27 -0.65 6.47
C ILE A 33 2.56 0.28 5.29
N ASP A 34 1.62 1.16 4.93
CA ASP A 34 1.82 2.15 3.87
C ASP A 34 2.97 3.11 4.21
N LYS A 35 3.06 3.56 5.47
CA LYS A 35 4.15 4.41 5.94
C LYS A 35 5.51 3.71 5.88
N ASP A 36 5.61 2.47 6.37
CA ASP A 36 6.85 1.69 6.34
C ASP A 36 7.27 1.33 4.91
N ASN A 37 6.33 0.91 4.07
CA ASN A 37 6.58 0.62 2.66
C ASN A 37 6.97 1.88 1.88
N THR A 38 6.33 3.00 2.16
CA THR A 38 6.66 4.29 1.55
C THR A 38 8.06 4.72 1.96
N MET A 39 8.41 4.62 3.24
CA MET A 39 9.75 4.94 3.73
C MET A 39 10.81 4.04 3.08
N LYS A 40 10.61 2.71 3.06
CA LYS A 40 11.51 1.77 2.38
C LYS A 40 11.63 2.04 0.89
N LYS A 41 10.54 2.39 0.21
CA LYS A 41 10.55 2.75 -1.21
C LYS A 41 11.33 4.03 -1.44
N LEU A 42 11.17 5.05 -0.59
CA LEU A 42 11.96 6.29 -0.65
C LEU A 42 13.44 6.02 -0.38
N ASP A 43 13.76 5.23 0.66
CA ASP A 43 15.11 4.81 1.01
C ASP A 43 15.76 3.96 -0.09
N THR A 44 14.99 3.30 -0.94
CA THR A 44 15.48 2.55 -2.11
C THR A 44 15.55 3.44 -3.37
N ILE A 45 14.63 4.40 -3.53
CA ILE A 45 14.64 5.35 -4.66
C ILE A 45 15.87 6.27 -4.59
N VAL A 46 16.23 6.74 -3.40
CA VAL A 46 17.41 7.60 -3.20
C VAL A 46 18.71 6.97 -3.74
N PRO A 47 19.06 5.71 -3.42
CA PRO A 47 20.25 5.03 -3.97
C PRO A 47 20.06 4.54 -5.43
N ILE A 48 18.83 4.26 -5.88
CA ILE A 48 18.58 3.88 -7.29
C ILE A 48 18.69 5.08 -8.24
N LEU A 49 18.38 6.30 -7.77
CA LEU A 49 18.42 7.50 -8.61
C LEU A 49 19.79 7.78 -9.26
N PRO A 50 20.93 7.67 -8.55
CA PRO A 50 22.26 7.69 -9.16
C PRO A 50 22.45 6.67 -10.29
N LEU A 51 21.94 5.44 -10.13
CA LEU A 51 22.02 4.40 -11.15
C LEU A 51 21.18 4.76 -12.38
N ILE A 52 19.94 5.25 -12.18
CA ILE A 52 19.10 5.74 -13.28
C ILE A 52 19.79 6.87 -14.04
N ARG A 53 20.45 7.81 -13.34
CA ARG A 53 21.22 8.88 -14.00
C ARG A 53 22.40 8.35 -14.82
N LEU A 54 23.13 7.37 -14.29
CA LEU A 54 24.22 6.72 -15.02
C LEU A 54 23.72 6.04 -16.29
N LEU A 55 22.68 5.23 -16.17
CA LEU A 55 22.06 4.51 -17.29
C LEU A 55 21.42 5.45 -18.32
N ALA A 56 20.88 6.59 -17.87
CA ALA A 56 20.34 7.61 -18.76
C ALA A 56 21.44 8.34 -19.53
N LYS A 57 22.58 8.63 -18.88
CA LYS A 57 23.75 9.21 -19.54
C LYS A 57 24.31 8.28 -20.62
N THR A 58 24.27 6.96 -20.39
CA THR A 58 24.66 5.95 -21.39
C THR A 58 23.56 5.65 -22.43
N LYS A 59 22.47 6.43 -22.47
CA LYS A 59 21.32 6.26 -23.38
C LYS A 59 20.62 4.89 -23.27
N PHE A 60 20.76 4.21 -22.14
CA PHE A 60 20.10 2.93 -21.88
C PHE A 60 18.63 3.13 -21.50
N CYS A 61 18.36 4.09 -20.61
CA CYS A 61 17.03 4.47 -20.17
C CYS A 61 16.81 6.00 -20.24
N ASN A 62 15.56 6.45 -20.14
CA ASN A 62 15.25 7.88 -20.04
C ASN A 62 15.45 8.41 -18.61
N ALA A 63 15.28 9.72 -18.40
CA ALA A 63 15.47 10.35 -17.08
C ALA A 63 14.54 9.80 -15.97
N VAL A 64 13.48 9.09 -16.34
CA VAL A 64 12.52 8.44 -15.44
C VAL A 64 12.87 6.96 -15.21
N GLY A 65 13.85 6.42 -15.93
CA GLY A 65 14.31 5.02 -15.81
C GLY A 65 13.69 4.04 -16.80
N HIS A 66 12.88 4.49 -17.76
CA HIS A 66 12.33 3.60 -18.79
C HIS A 66 13.36 3.28 -19.87
N PRO A 67 13.55 2.01 -20.27
CA PRO A 67 14.49 1.66 -21.32
C PRO A 67 14.14 2.37 -22.64
N ILE A 68 15.14 2.90 -23.34
CA ILE A 68 14.94 3.61 -24.61
C ILE A 68 14.73 2.61 -25.75
N SER A 69 15.36 1.43 -25.68
CA SER A 69 15.10 0.35 -26.63
C SER A 69 13.78 -0.34 -26.33
N LYS A 70 13.04 -0.72 -27.38
CA LYS A 70 11.96 -1.71 -27.23
C LYS A 70 12.56 -2.94 -26.56
N ALA A 71 12.01 -3.36 -25.41
CA ALA A 71 12.38 -4.63 -24.82
C ALA A 71 12.06 -5.72 -25.84
N ILE A 72 13.09 -6.28 -26.49
CA ILE A 72 12.93 -7.51 -27.25
C ILE A 72 12.71 -8.57 -26.17
N ARG A 73 11.45 -8.91 -25.91
CA ARG A 73 11.12 -10.08 -25.11
C ARG A 73 11.40 -11.27 -26.02
N THR A 74 12.62 -11.79 -26.01
CA THR A 74 12.91 -13.12 -26.54
C THR A 74 12.10 -14.10 -25.69
N HIS A 75 11.12 -14.74 -26.33
CA HIS A 75 10.31 -15.80 -25.76
C HIS A 75 11.04 -17.15 -25.88
#